data_AF-A0AA95JLL2-F1
#
_entry.id   AF-A0AA95JLL2-F1
#
_cell.length_a   1.000
_cell.length_b   1.000
_cell.length_c   1.000
_cell.angle_alpha   90.00
_cell.angle_beta   90.00
_cell.angle_gamma   90.00
#
_symmetry.space_group_name_H-M   'P 1'
#
loop_
_entity.id
_entity.type
_entity.pdbx_description
1 polymer ?
#
loop_
_entity_poly.entity_id
_entity_poly.type
_entity_poly.pdbx_seq_one_letter_code
_entity_poly.pdbx_strand_id
1 'polypeptide(L)'
;MNGYDNVDERFRDQRDRAEALVEQSAEDPLTIARVLHHLSMLSREMNKTILDLSAKATDLAVDFESRRVKIIDELQEKGFGLYRARDRADYEVREDRRAAEQAKNVVDYVKRTQASVNRRHFELMNVGKHVDNETRNR
;
A
#
# COMPACT_ATOMS: atom_id res chain seq x y z
N MET A 1 15.84 7.76 -14.43
CA MET A 1 15.57 7.18 -13.09
C MET A 1 14.13 7.54 -12.75
N ASN A 2 13.24 6.55 -12.73
CA ASN A 2 11.82 6.78 -12.49
C ASN A 2 11.63 7.18 -11.01
N GLY A 3 10.84 8.22 -10.74
CA GLY A 3 10.62 8.77 -9.39
C GLY A 3 9.98 7.81 -8.37
N TYR A 4 9.73 6.55 -8.77
CA TYR A 4 9.07 5.53 -7.98
C TYR A 4 10.01 4.59 -7.22
N ASP A 5 11.31 4.54 -7.54
CA ASP A 5 12.26 3.61 -6.90
C ASP A 5 12.46 3.93 -5.40
N ASN A 6 12.31 5.20 -5.02
CA ASN A 6 12.39 5.65 -3.63
C ASN A 6 11.13 5.28 -2.82
N VAL A 7 9.98 5.09 -3.47
CA VAL A 7 8.71 4.84 -2.78
C VAL A 7 8.68 3.45 -2.15
N ASP A 8 9.28 2.45 -2.81
CA ASP A 8 9.35 1.08 -2.31
C ASP A 8 10.31 0.96 -1.10
N GLU A 9 11.43 1.68 -1.11
CA GLU A 9 12.36 1.78 0.03
C GLU A 9 11.71 2.51 1.21
N ARG A 10 11.06 3.65 0.95
CA ARG A 10 10.30 4.39 1.96
C ARG A 10 9.23 3.53 2.63
N PHE A 11 8.55 2.66 1.88
CA PHE A 11 7.59 1.74 2.47
C PHE A 11 8.24 0.71 3.39
N ARG A 12 9.42 0.17 3.05
CA ARG A 12 10.16 -0.77 3.93
C ARG A 12 10.48 -0.11 5.26
N ASP A 13 11.00 1.11 5.26
CA ASP A 13 11.27 1.86 6.48
C ASP A 13 10.02 2.15 7.32
N GLN A 14 8.89 2.42 6.65
CA GLN A 14 7.60 2.62 7.32
C GLN A 14 7.07 1.32 7.94
N ARG A 15 7.22 0.19 7.25
CA ARG A 15 6.83 -1.12 7.74
C ARG A 15 7.63 -1.48 9.00
N ASP A 16 8.95 -1.35 8.96
CA ASP A 16 9.80 -1.74 10.08
C ASP A 16 9.51 -0.86 11.31
N ARG A 17 9.24 0.44 11.10
CA ARG A 17 8.73 1.34 12.14
C ARG A 17 7.33 0.95 12.64
N ALA A 18 6.44 0.52 11.75
CA ALA A 18 5.10 0.08 12.11
C ALA A 18 5.15 -1.17 13.00
N GLU A 19 5.96 -2.16 12.64
CA GLU A 19 6.17 -3.39 13.41
C GLU A 19 6.67 -3.06 14.83
N ALA A 20 7.71 -2.23 14.93
CA ALA A 20 8.25 -1.81 16.23
C ALA A 20 7.22 -1.09 17.11
N LEU A 21 6.43 -0.16 16.54
CA LEU A 21 5.44 0.60 17.30
C LEU A 21 4.19 -0.21 17.67
N VAL A 22 3.80 -1.18 16.83
CA VAL A 22 2.66 -2.05 17.10
C VAL A 22 2.98 -3.02 18.23
N GLU A 23 4.20 -3.56 18.25
CA GLU A 23 4.66 -4.51 19.28
C GLU A 23 5.08 -3.83 20.58
N GLN A 24 5.34 -2.52 20.57
CA GLN A 24 5.74 -1.78 21.76
C GLN A 24 4.65 -1.83 22.84
N SER A 25 5.00 -2.44 23.99
CA SER A 25 4.22 -2.33 25.22
C SER A 25 4.28 -0.90 25.75
N ALA A 26 3.14 -0.32 26.08
CA ALA A 26 3.03 1.00 26.68
C ALA A 26 1.97 0.96 27.77
N GLU A 27 2.39 1.10 29.03
CA GLU A 27 1.53 1.01 30.20
C GLU A 27 1.47 2.35 30.97
N ASP A 28 2.55 3.14 30.94
CA ASP A 28 2.57 4.46 31.57
C ASP A 28 2.03 5.56 30.62
N PRO A 29 1.35 6.60 31.16
CA PRO A 29 0.74 7.65 30.35
C PRO A 29 1.69 8.40 29.41
N LEU A 30 2.94 8.62 29.83
CA LEU A 30 3.91 9.38 29.05
C LEU A 30 4.35 8.58 27.81
N THR A 31 4.63 7.29 27.99
CA THR A 31 4.96 6.38 26.89
C THR A 31 3.77 6.20 25.95
N ILE A 32 2.55 6.02 26.49
CA ILE A 32 1.33 5.93 25.68
C ILE A 32 1.17 7.17 24.78
N ALA A 33 1.33 8.38 25.33
CA ALA A 33 1.22 9.63 24.56
C ALA A 33 2.27 9.73 23.45
N ARG A 34 3.52 9.32 23.72
CA ARG A 34 4.60 9.29 22.71
C ARG A 34 4.32 8.28 21.60
N VAL A 35 3.89 7.07 21.95
CA VAL A 35 3.56 6.02 20.98
C VAL A 35 2.38 6.46 20.10
N LEU A 36 1.34 7.06 20.69
CA LEU A 36 0.21 7.63 19.94
C LEU A 36 0.65 8.71 18.96
N HIS A 37 1.54 9.61 19.37
CA HIS A 37 2.10 10.63 18.48
C HIS A 37 2.82 10.00 17.28
N HIS A 38 3.70 9.02 17.51
CA HIS A 38 4.42 8.34 16.43
C HIS A 38 3.49 7.55 15.51
N LEU A 39 2.50 6.84 16.05
CA LEU A 39 1.50 6.12 15.25
C LEU A 39 0.68 7.08 14.36
N SER A 40 0.32 8.26 14.89
CA SER A 40 -0.41 9.29 14.14
C SER A 40 0.42 9.86 12.99
N MET A 41 1.70 10.18 13.24
CA MET A 41 2.64 10.64 12.22
C MET A 41 2.86 9.58 11.14
N LEU A 42 3.12 8.33 11.55
CA LEU A 42 3.33 7.21 10.65
C LEU A 42 2.10 6.96 9.77
N SER A 43 0.89 7.02 10.31
CA SER A 43 -0.34 6.85 9.53
C SER A 43 -0.48 7.91 8.42
N ARG A 44 -0.06 9.16 8.67
CA ARG A 44 -0.04 10.23 7.65
C ARG A 44 1.02 9.98 6.57
N GLU A 45 2.22 9.57 6.97
CA GLU A 45 3.30 9.21 6.04
C GLU A 45 2.91 8.03 5.14
N MET A 46 2.26 7.02 5.72
CA MET A 46 1.78 5.84 5.00
C MET A 46 0.65 6.20 4.02
N ASN A 47 -0.27 7.11 4.37
CA ASN A 47 -1.29 7.60 3.43
C ASN A 47 -0.66 8.17 2.14
N LYS A 48 0.37 9.01 2.28
CA LYS A 48 1.10 9.54 1.11
C LYS A 48 1.73 8.42 0.29
N THR A 49 2.31 7.43 0.96
CA THR A 49 2.96 6.29 0.29
C THR A 49 1.95 5.41 -0.45
N ILE A 50 0.76 5.20 0.13
CA ILE A 50 -0.34 4.51 -0.54
C ILE A 50 -0.77 5.25 -1.80
N LEU A 51 -0.90 6.58 -1.75
CA LEU A 51 -1.27 7.38 -2.92
C LEU A 51 -0.23 7.24 -4.04
N ASP A 52 1.06 7.40 -3.72
CA ASP A 52 2.14 7.31 -4.70
C ASP A 52 2.22 5.89 -5.32
N LEU A 53 2.10 4.84 -4.51
CA LEU A 53 2.09 3.45 -5.00
C LEU A 53 0.83 3.12 -5.79
N SER A 54 -0.33 3.68 -5.41
CA SER A 54 -1.59 3.48 -6.13
C SER A 54 -1.56 4.15 -7.50
N ALA A 55 -0.93 5.32 -7.61
CA ALA A 55 -0.69 5.98 -8.89
C ALA A 55 0.20 5.11 -9.78
N LYS A 56 1.36 4.66 -9.28
CA LYS A 56 2.26 3.72 -9.99
C LYS A 56 1.54 2.45 -10.46
N ALA A 57 0.74 1.83 -9.59
CA ALA A 57 -0.02 0.62 -9.94
C ALA A 57 -1.09 0.90 -11.01
N THR A 58 -1.73 2.07 -10.97
CA THR A 58 -2.71 2.50 -11.97
C THR A 58 -2.04 2.74 -13.32
N ASP A 59 -0.91 3.45 -13.34
CA ASP A 59 -0.12 3.71 -14.56
C ASP A 59 0.26 2.39 -15.24
N LEU A 60 0.80 1.43 -14.47
CA LEU A 60 1.17 0.10 -14.99
C LEU A 60 -0.04 -0.67 -15.54
N ALA A 61 -1.19 -0.58 -14.90
CA ALA A 61 -2.40 -1.25 -15.37
C ALA A 61 -2.92 -0.63 -16.68
N VAL A 62 -2.88 0.70 -16.80
CA VAL A 62 -3.26 1.42 -18.01
C VAL A 62 -2.30 1.12 -19.16
N ASP A 63 -0.99 1.08 -18.89
CA ASP A 63 0.04 0.76 -19.89
C ASP A 63 -0.12 -0.67 -20.42
N PHE A 64 -0.32 -1.64 -19.53
CA PHE A 64 -0.60 -3.03 -19.89
C PHE A 64 -1.82 -3.12 -20.82
N GLU A 65 -2.95 -2.52 -20.42
CA GLU A 65 -4.18 -2.62 -21.19
C GLU A 65 -4.06 -1.92 -22.54
N SER A 66 -3.40 -0.76 -22.58
CA SER A 66 -3.16 -0.01 -23.81
C SER A 66 -2.30 -0.79 -24.81
N ARG A 67 -1.23 -1.45 -24.34
CA ARG A 67 -0.40 -2.33 -25.18
C ARG A 67 -1.18 -3.52 -25.69
N ARG A 68 -1.97 -4.15 -24.81
CA ARG A 68 -2.81 -5.30 -25.16
C ARG A 68 -3.80 -4.95 -26.27
N VAL A 69 -4.51 -3.83 -26.14
CA VAL A 69 -5.46 -3.34 -27.16
C VAL A 69 -4.73 -3.07 -28.47
N LYS A 70 -3.59 -2.39 -28.45
CA LYS A 70 -2.80 -2.11 -29.66
C LYS A 70 -2.38 -3.40 -30.39
N ILE A 71 -1.94 -4.43 -29.66
CA ILE A 71 -1.56 -5.72 -30.25
C ILE A 71 -2.79 -6.41 -30.86
N ILE A 72 -3.95 -6.35 -30.21
CA ILE A 72 -5.20 -6.90 -30.77
C ILE A 72 -5.51 -6.21 -32.09
N ASP A 73 -5.48 -4.88 -32.12
CA ASP A 73 -5.77 -4.09 -33.34
C ASP A 73 -4.81 -4.45 -34.47
N GLU A 74 -3.49 -4.47 -34.21
CA GLU A 74 -2.47 -4.87 -35.20
C GLU A 74 -2.66 -6.31 -35.71
N LEU A 75 -3.12 -7.24 -34.87
CA LEU A 75 -3.39 -8.62 -35.27
C LEU A 75 -4.67 -8.73 -36.10
N GLN A 76 -5.70 -7.96 -35.77
CA GLN A 76 -6.93 -7.90 -36.57
C GLN A 76 -6.67 -7.30 -37.95
N GLU A 77 -5.84 -6.26 -38.05
CA GLU A 77 -5.39 -5.70 -39.34
C GLU A 77 -4.65 -6.75 -40.20
N LYS A 78 -3.91 -7.66 -39.56
CA LYS A 78 -3.23 -8.79 -40.21
C LYS A 78 -4.16 -9.96 -40.55
N GLY A 79 -5.47 -9.82 -40.33
CA GLY A 79 -6.48 -10.81 -40.68
C GLY A 79 -6.71 -11.91 -39.64
N PHE A 80 -6.20 -11.75 -38.41
CA PHE A 80 -6.53 -12.68 -37.33
C PHE A 80 -8.00 -12.48 -36.90
N GLY A 81 -8.70 -13.59 -36.64
CA GLY A 81 -9.99 -13.53 -35.95
C GLY A 81 -9.82 -13.02 -34.51
N LEU A 82 -10.79 -12.23 -34.02
CA LEU A 82 -10.73 -11.53 -32.72
C LEU A 82 -10.33 -12.44 -31.55
N TYR A 83 -10.84 -13.67 -31.50
CA TYR A 83 -10.51 -14.62 -30.44
C TYR A 83 -9.01 -14.95 -30.41
N ARG A 84 -8.42 -15.30 -31.57
CA ARG A 84 -6.99 -15.61 -31.67
C ARG A 84 -6.11 -14.39 -31.44
N ALA A 85 -6.58 -13.20 -31.84
CA ALA A 85 -5.88 -11.94 -31.58
C ALA A 85 -5.79 -11.66 -30.07
N ARG A 86 -6.88 -11.88 -29.32
CA ARG A 86 -6.92 -11.74 -27.85
C ARG A 86 -5.98 -12.71 -27.15
N ASP A 87 -6.08 -14.01 -27.46
CA ASP A 87 -5.23 -15.02 -26.83
C ASP A 87 -3.73 -14.72 -27.04
N ARG A 88 -3.38 -14.26 -28.24
CA ARG A 88 -2.00 -13.90 -28.56
C ARG A 88 -1.58 -12.61 -27.87
N ALA A 89 -2.42 -11.58 -27.86
CA ALA A 89 -2.14 -10.36 -27.12
C ALA A 89 -1.90 -10.64 -25.63
N ASP A 90 -2.78 -11.42 -24.99
CA ASP A 90 -2.66 -11.81 -23.57
C ASP A 90 -1.35 -12.54 -23.28
N TYR A 91 -0.88 -13.39 -24.21
CA TYR A 91 0.42 -14.05 -24.09
C TYR A 91 1.59 -13.07 -24.19
N GLU A 92 1.55 -12.15 -25.15
CA GLU A 92 2.63 -11.17 -25.39
C GLU A 92 2.75 -10.18 -24.22
N VAL A 93 1.65 -9.72 -23.64
CA VAL A 93 1.65 -8.75 -22.52
C VAL A 93 1.68 -9.40 -21.13
N ARG A 94 1.96 -10.70 -21.04
CA ARG A 94 1.87 -11.46 -19.77
C ARG A 94 2.78 -10.91 -18.66
N GLU A 95 3.97 -10.41 -19.01
CA GLU A 95 4.91 -9.87 -18.02
C GLU A 95 4.47 -8.48 -17.54
N ASP A 96 3.95 -7.65 -18.45
CA ASP A 96 3.37 -6.34 -18.10
C ASP A 96 2.17 -6.53 -17.15
N ARG A 97 1.32 -7.54 -17.44
CA ARG A 97 0.22 -7.93 -16.56
C ARG A 97 0.72 -8.33 -15.17
N ARG A 98 1.74 -9.19 -15.10
CA ARG A 98 2.32 -9.61 -13.81
C ARG A 98 2.89 -8.42 -13.04
N ALA A 99 3.55 -7.48 -13.71
CA ALA A 99 4.07 -6.27 -13.07
C ALA A 99 2.94 -5.41 -12.48
N ALA A 100 1.85 -5.22 -13.23
CA ALA A 100 0.67 -4.49 -12.74
C ALA A 100 0.00 -5.21 -11.55
N GLU A 101 -0.15 -6.54 -11.61
CA GLU A 101 -0.67 -7.35 -10.51
C GLU A 101 0.22 -7.28 -9.26
N GLN A 102 1.54 -7.35 -9.43
CA GLN A 102 2.50 -7.19 -8.33
C GLN A 102 2.42 -5.80 -7.70
N ALA A 103 2.34 -4.74 -8.50
CA ALA A 103 2.20 -3.38 -7.99
C ALA A 103 0.92 -3.22 -7.15
N LYS A 104 -0.19 -3.80 -7.59
CA LYS A 104 -1.44 -3.83 -6.82
C LYS A 104 -1.28 -4.58 -5.50
N ASN A 105 -0.62 -5.74 -5.51
CA ASN A 105 -0.37 -6.52 -4.29
C ASN A 105 0.46 -5.73 -3.26
N VAL A 106 1.43 -4.93 -3.71
CA VAL A 106 2.22 -4.05 -2.85
C VAL A 106 1.33 -2.98 -2.21
N VAL A 107 0.46 -2.31 -2.98
CA VAL A 107 -0.50 -1.34 -2.45
C VAL A 107 -1.40 -1.95 -1.37
N ASP A 108 -1.92 -3.15 -1.61
CA ASP A 108 -2.77 -3.86 -0.65
C ASP A 108 -2.00 -4.27 0.62
N TYR A 109 -0.71 -4.56 0.51
CA TYR A 109 0.13 -4.81 1.67
C TYR A 109 0.38 -3.54 2.50
N VAL A 110 0.64 -2.40 1.86
CA VAL A 110 0.80 -1.11 2.56
C VAL A 110 -0.48 -0.74 3.30
N LYS A 111 -1.65 -0.88 2.65
CA LYS A 111 -2.96 -0.62 3.28
C LYS A 111 -3.21 -1.50 4.51
N ARG A 112 -2.86 -2.79 4.44
CA ARG A 112 -2.96 -3.71 5.59
C ARG A 112 -2.04 -3.29 6.74
N THR A 113 -0.82 -2.87 6.42
CA THR A 113 0.14 -2.39 7.42
C THR A 113 -0.38 -1.12 8.10
N GLN A 114 -0.92 -0.17 7.34
CA GLN A 114 -1.55 1.04 7.89
C GLN A 114 -2.77 0.71 8.75
N ALA A 115 -3.59 -0.26 8.35
CA ALA A 115 -4.73 -0.71 9.15
C ALA A 115 -4.27 -1.26 10.52
N SER A 116 -3.13 -1.96 10.58
CA SER A 116 -2.52 -2.41 11.84
C SER A 116 -2.10 -1.23 12.72
N VAL A 117 -1.42 -0.23 12.15
CA VAL A 117 -1.04 1.01 12.84
C VAL A 117 -2.26 1.73 13.41
N ASN A 118 -3.33 1.87 12.61
CA ASN A 118 -4.56 2.54 13.02
C ASN A 118 -5.29 1.76 14.13
N ARG A 119 -5.28 0.42 14.06
CA ARG A 119 -5.85 -0.43 15.11
C ARG A 119 -5.09 -0.22 16.42
N ARG A 120 -3.76 -0.28 16.40
CA ARG A 120 -2.94 -0.05 17.59
C ARG A 120 -3.16 1.35 18.18
N HIS A 121 -3.23 2.37 17.32
CA HIS A 121 -3.53 3.73 17.76
C HIS A 121 -4.88 3.80 18.50
N PHE A 122 -5.91 3.13 17.98
CA PHE A 122 -7.22 3.08 18.65
C PHE A 122 -7.17 2.34 19.99
N GLU A 123 -6.47 1.21 20.07
CA GLU A 123 -6.29 0.46 21.31
C GLU A 123 -5.65 1.33 22.41
N LEU A 124 -4.53 2.00 22.10
CA LEU A 124 -3.82 2.84 23.07
C LEU A 124 -4.63 4.08 23.48
N MET A 125 -5.43 4.66 22.57
CA MET A 125 -6.36 5.74 22.91
C MET A 125 -7.42 5.30 23.93
N ASN A 126 -7.84 4.04 23.92
CA ASN A 126 -8.81 3.53 24.89
C ASN A 126 -8.14 3.19 26.22
N VAL A 127 -6.93 2.61 26.19
CA VAL A 127 -6.14 2.36 27.42
C VAL A 127 -5.83 3.67 28.15
N GLY A 128 -5.36 4.70 27.43
CA GLY A 128 -5.04 6.00 28.03
C GLY A 128 -6.22 6.65 28.76
N LYS A 129 -7.44 6.54 28.22
CA LYS A 129 -8.66 7.05 28.88
C LYS A 129 -8.94 6.35 30.21
N HIS A 130 -8.66 5.05 30.32
CA HIS A 130 -8.87 4.30 31.56
C HIS A 130 -7.85 4.71 32.62
N VAL A 131 -6.57 4.87 32.25
CA VAL A 131 -5.51 5.30 33.18
C VAL A 131 -5.77 6.72 33.69
N ASP A 132 -6.17 7.65 32.82
CA ASP A 132 -6.49 9.03 33.22
C ASP A 132 -7.68 9.09 34.21
N ASN A 133 -8.68 8.22 34.04
CA ASN A 133 -9.83 8.14 34.95
C ASN A 133 -9.46 7.55 36.32
N GLU A 134 -8.60 6.53 36.38
CA GLU A 134 -8.13 5.97 37.65
C GLU A 134 -7.25 6.96 38.42
N THR A 135 -6.44 7.75 37.70
CA THR A 135 -5.55 8.75 38.31
C THR A 135 -6.34 9.96 38.85
N ARG A 136 -7.48 10.31 38.25
CA ARG A 136 -8.38 11.38 38.73
C ARG A 136 -9.29 10.99 39.90
N ASN A 137 -9.53 9.69 40.09
CA ASN A 137 -10.39 9.16 41.15
C ASN A 137 -9.61 8.76 42.43
N ARG A 138 -8.32 9.09 42.51
CA ARG A 138 -7.46 8.97 43.70
C ARG A 138 -7.12 10.34 44.23
#